data_AF-A0A952RXD8-F1
#
_entry.id   AF-A0A952RXD8-F1
#
_cell.length_a   1.000
_cell.length_b   1.000
_cell.length_c   1.000
_cell.angle_alpha   90.00
_cell.angle_beta   90.00
_cell.angle_gamma   90.00
#
_symmetry.space_group_name_H-M   'P 1'
#
loop_
_entity.id
_entity.type
_entity.pdbx_description
1 polymer ?
#
loop_
_entity_poly.entity_id
_entity_poly.type
_entity_poly.pdbx_seq_one_letter_code
_entity_poly.pdbx_strand_id
1 'polypeptide(L)'
;MKKWVVRIAGVFVLLLLVLIGTAFWSDSDVAVLTGRVSVPELETVRPGWPGTPVDQRGRFMNDEFVFLPKTSELLKWQLSSNEFAAVRERDTFRPEVRDPSAFLAGDEDGILWLGHASFYIRLEGRGILIDPIFGSPPLVERWVEVPSPLEKIRRVDYVLLSHDHRDHTDEATLRAIAEKFPEATFIAGMGSEEMLRDWIKPTNKVAVAGWFQRFELGDDAVEVYFLPVRHWSRRGLFDTNRRLWGGYVIKSRSASIYHGGDSGYGRHYRETGELFPEIDYFLIAIGAYEPRWFMEANHTNPADVVKAFGDIGAKWLVPMHYGTFDLSDESPGMPLRQLTEEAEKARITDKIRTLAINEHIPIAKPQTAEEKK
;
A
#
# COMPACT_ATOMS: atom_id res chain seq x y z
N MET A 1 -35.46 29.08 -12.63
CA MET A 1 -34.44 29.02 -11.54
C MET A 1 -33.44 27.86 -11.66
N LYS A 2 -33.84 26.61 -11.96
CA LYS A 2 -32.92 25.45 -12.00
C LYS A 2 -31.77 25.51 -13.03
N LYS A 3 -31.97 26.12 -14.22
CA LYS A 3 -30.90 26.21 -15.25
C LYS A 3 -29.79 27.24 -14.94
N TRP A 4 -30.09 28.22 -14.10
CA TRP A 4 -29.11 29.25 -13.68
C TRP A 4 -28.22 28.75 -12.54
N VAL A 5 -28.75 27.95 -11.62
CA VAL A 5 -27.98 27.31 -10.53
C VAL A 5 -26.96 26.31 -11.08
N VAL A 6 -27.31 25.52 -12.12
CA VAL A 6 -26.38 24.60 -12.79
C VAL A 6 -25.27 25.36 -13.53
N ARG A 7 -25.56 26.52 -14.13
CA ARG A 7 -24.55 27.36 -14.79
C ARG A 7 -23.63 28.07 -13.79
N ILE A 8 -24.14 28.52 -12.65
CA ILE A 8 -23.32 29.14 -11.59
C ILE A 8 -22.44 28.07 -10.90
N ALA A 9 -22.96 26.86 -10.67
CA ALA A 9 -22.17 25.74 -10.16
C ALA A 9 -21.05 25.32 -11.14
N GLY A 10 -21.35 25.26 -12.45
CA GLY A 10 -20.33 24.99 -13.48
C GLY A 10 -19.25 26.07 -13.56
N VAL A 11 -19.61 27.35 -13.41
CA VAL A 11 -18.66 28.48 -13.38
C VAL A 11 -17.84 28.49 -12.09
N PHE A 12 -18.41 28.10 -10.95
CA PHE A 12 -17.68 27.95 -9.69
C PHE A 12 -16.74 26.75 -9.72
N VAL A 13 -17.12 25.61 -10.31
CA VAL A 13 -16.22 24.46 -10.51
C VAL A 13 -15.09 24.84 -11.46
N LEU A 14 -15.36 25.58 -12.55
CA LEU A 14 -14.32 26.05 -13.46
C LEU A 14 -13.39 27.09 -12.82
N LEU A 15 -13.92 28.03 -12.01
CA LEU A 15 -13.12 29.01 -11.25
C LEU A 15 -12.34 28.34 -10.12
N LEU A 16 -12.91 27.34 -9.45
CA LEU A 16 -12.22 26.53 -8.47
C LEU A 16 -11.10 25.79 -9.19
N LEU A 17 -11.34 25.12 -10.32
CA LEU A 17 -10.35 24.45 -11.16
C LEU A 17 -9.27 25.38 -11.75
N VAL A 18 -9.59 26.65 -12.00
CA VAL A 18 -8.62 27.67 -12.47
C VAL A 18 -7.79 28.24 -11.30
N LEU A 19 -8.38 28.46 -10.13
CA LEU A 19 -7.66 28.82 -8.88
C LEU A 19 -6.80 27.66 -8.38
N ILE A 20 -7.31 26.45 -8.51
CA ILE A 20 -6.63 25.20 -8.29
C ILE A 20 -5.53 25.05 -9.37
N GLY A 21 -5.82 25.37 -10.64
CA GLY A 21 -4.90 25.43 -11.79
C GLY A 21 -3.67 26.34 -11.60
N THR A 22 -3.83 27.50 -10.97
CA THR A 22 -2.73 28.42 -10.65
C THR A 22 -2.07 28.12 -9.29
N ALA A 23 -2.72 27.33 -8.43
CA ALA A 23 -2.21 26.87 -7.14
C ALA A 23 -1.57 25.46 -7.18
N PHE A 24 -1.57 24.79 -8.33
CA PHE A 24 -0.98 23.47 -8.52
C PHE A 24 0.51 23.55 -8.85
N TRP A 25 1.32 23.49 -7.81
CA TRP A 25 2.76 23.30 -7.93
C TRP A 25 3.09 21.88 -8.39
N SER A 26 3.12 21.65 -9.70
CA SER A 26 3.93 20.59 -10.35
C SER A 26 3.92 20.64 -11.89
N ASP A 27 2.93 21.27 -12.53
CA ASP A 27 2.76 21.17 -14.00
C ASP A 27 3.97 21.69 -14.81
N SER A 28 4.69 22.68 -14.28
CA SER A 28 5.96 23.20 -14.82
C SER A 28 7.19 22.80 -14.01
N ASP A 29 6.99 22.00 -12.96
CA ASP A 29 8.02 21.61 -12.02
C ASP A 29 8.74 20.36 -12.49
N VAL A 30 10.02 20.25 -12.13
CA VAL A 30 10.84 19.09 -12.42
C VAL A 30 11.52 18.70 -11.12
N ALA A 31 11.40 17.44 -10.72
CA ALA A 31 12.16 16.94 -9.59
C ALA A 31 13.58 16.59 -10.08
N VAL A 32 14.58 17.31 -9.57
CA VAL A 32 15.99 17.11 -9.88
C VAL A 32 16.68 16.60 -8.63
N LEU A 33 17.33 15.44 -8.73
CA LEU A 33 18.07 14.86 -7.61
C LEU A 33 19.15 15.84 -7.13
N THR A 34 19.07 16.27 -5.87
CA THR A 34 20.09 17.14 -5.25
C THR A 34 20.67 16.56 -3.97
N GLY A 35 20.02 15.56 -3.37
CA GLY A 35 20.48 14.98 -2.13
C GLY A 35 19.98 13.56 -1.93
N ARG A 36 20.53 12.93 -0.90
CA ARG A 36 20.10 11.62 -0.42
C ARG A 36 20.08 11.63 1.09
N VAL A 37 19.03 11.06 1.68
CA VAL A 37 18.77 11.10 3.12
C VAL A 37 18.48 9.71 3.67
N SER A 38 18.84 9.49 4.92
CA SER A 38 18.60 8.27 5.68
C SER A 38 18.45 8.63 7.15
N VAL A 39 17.98 7.69 7.96
CA VAL A 39 18.01 7.80 9.43
C VAL A 39 19.36 7.25 9.91
N PRO A 40 20.32 8.08 10.35
CA PRO A 40 21.70 7.63 10.60
C PRO A 40 21.85 6.49 11.60
N GLU A 41 20.92 6.39 12.55
CA GLU A 41 20.93 5.42 13.63
C GLU A 41 20.48 4.03 13.17
N LEU A 42 19.72 3.95 12.07
CA LEU A 42 19.17 2.67 11.59
C LEU A 42 20.15 1.94 10.69
N GLU A 43 20.24 0.63 10.91
CA GLU A 43 20.97 -0.29 10.05
C GLU A 43 20.47 -0.23 8.60
N THR A 44 21.42 -0.16 7.65
CA THR A 44 21.14 -0.23 6.21
C THR A 44 21.53 -1.60 5.68
N VAL A 45 20.57 -2.33 5.09
CA VAL A 45 20.79 -3.70 4.61
C VAL A 45 21.42 -3.78 3.23
N ARG A 46 21.34 -2.72 2.43
CA ARG A 46 21.93 -2.67 1.09
C ARG A 46 23.34 -2.06 1.16
N PRO A 47 24.42 -2.84 0.95
CA PRO A 47 25.79 -2.32 1.00
C PRO A 47 26.00 -1.20 -0.02
N GLY A 48 26.62 -0.10 0.42
CA GLY A 48 26.92 1.05 -0.44
C GLY A 48 25.69 1.85 -0.87
N TRP A 49 24.50 1.61 -0.29
CA TRP A 49 23.33 2.41 -0.60
C TRP A 49 23.54 3.87 -0.16
N PRO A 50 23.38 4.85 -1.06
CA PRO A 50 23.77 6.24 -0.80
C PRO A 50 22.70 7.08 -0.10
N GLY A 51 21.55 6.50 0.28
CA GLY A 51 20.42 7.22 0.86
C GLY A 51 19.22 7.37 -0.08
N THR A 52 18.08 7.72 0.49
CA THR A 52 16.79 7.91 -0.19
C THR A 52 16.86 9.21 -0.99
N PRO A 53 16.60 9.19 -2.30
CA PRO A 53 16.76 10.38 -3.15
C PRO A 53 15.74 11.47 -2.80
N VAL A 54 16.24 12.71 -2.74
CA VAL A 54 15.43 13.91 -2.57
C VAL A 54 15.77 14.96 -3.61
N ASP A 55 14.76 15.73 -3.99
CA ASP A 55 14.87 16.79 -4.97
C ASP A 55 15.34 18.13 -4.36
N GLN A 56 15.47 19.15 -5.20
CA GLN A 56 15.90 20.50 -4.83
C GLN A 56 14.97 21.22 -3.82
N ARG A 57 13.79 20.65 -3.53
CA ARG A 57 12.83 21.14 -2.54
C ARG A 57 12.73 20.21 -1.32
N GLY A 58 13.59 19.20 -1.23
CA GLY A 58 13.55 18.18 -0.19
C GLY A 58 12.41 17.18 -0.34
N ARG A 59 11.77 17.10 -1.52
CA ARG A 59 10.74 16.09 -1.79
C ARG A 59 11.39 14.76 -2.12
N PHE A 60 10.82 13.67 -1.64
CA PHE A 60 11.25 12.33 -2.01
C PHE A 60 10.99 12.06 -3.50
N MET A 61 11.80 11.16 -4.08
CA MET A 61 11.74 10.81 -5.49
C MET A 61 11.87 9.29 -5.66
N ASN A 62 11.36 8.74 -6.77
CA ASN A 62 11.76 7.41 -7.20
C ASN A 62 13.21 7.45 -7.74
N ASP A 63 13.98 6.40 -7.50
CA ASP A 63 15.38 6.31 -7.96
C ASP A 63 15.51 5.99 -9.47
N GLU A 64 14.50 5.33 -10.05
CA GLU A 64 14.47 4.98 -11.49
C GLU A 64 13.52 5.86 -12.30
N PHE A 65 12.29 6.03 -11.83
CA PHE A 65 11.20 6.69 -12.56
C PHE A 65 10.72 7.93 -11.83
N VAL A 66 11.44 9.04 -11.99
CA VAL A 66 11.05 10.33 -11.41
C VAL A 66 9.61 10.67 -11.78
N PHE A 67 8.78 10.91 -10.77
CA PHE A 67 7.36 11.19 -10.95
C PHE A 67 6.93 12.39 -10.10
N LEU A 68 6.19 13.29 -10.75
CA LEU A 68 5.38 14.31 -10.08
C LEU A 68 3.99 14.26 -10.71
N PRO A 69 2.92 14.20 -9.90
CA PRO A 69 1.55 14.19 -10.42
C PRO A 69 1.28 15.50 -11.15
N LYS A 70 0.66 15.44 -12.33
CA LYS A 70 0.28 16.61 -13.11
C LYS A 70 -1.23 16.79 -13.12
N THR A 71 -1.67 18.02 -12.88
CA THR A 71 -3.10 18.35 -12.91
C THR A 71 -3.66 18.20 -14.30
N SER A 72 -2.90 18.66 -15.30
CA SER A 72 -3.27 18.54 -16.71
C SER A 72 -3.59 17.10 -17.12
N GLU A 73 -2.78 16.13 -16.69
CA GLU A 73 -3.01 14.71 -16.93
C GLU A 73 -4.21 14.17 -16.14
N LEU A 74 -4.39 14.58 -14.88
CA LEU A 74 -5.58 14.21 -14.09
C LEU A 74 -6.87 14.72 -14.75
N LEU A 75 -6.90 15.99 -15.17
CA LEU A 75 -8.05 16.57 -15.87
C LEU A 75 -8.31 15.87 -17.21
N LYS A 76 -7.25 15.56 -17.96
CA LYS A 76 -7.35 14.80 -19.19
C LYS A 76 -8.00 13.45 -18.95
N TRP A 77 -7.60 12.73 -17.91
CA TRP A 77 -8.22 11.45 -17.55
C TRP A 77 -9.71 11.62 -17.20
N GLN A 78 -10.04 12.54 -16.29
CA GLN A 78 -11.42 12.77 -15.85
C GLN A 78 -12.37 13.22 -16.98
N LEU A 79 -11.83 13.82 -18.04
CA LEU A 79 -12.59 14.25 -19.22
C LEU A 79 -12.56 13.24 -20.38
N SER A 80 -11.71 12.21 -20.29
CA SER A 80 -11.59 11.17 -21.31
C SER A 80 -12.72 10.14 -21.18
N SER A 81 -13.04 9.47 -22.29
CA SER A 81 -13.94 8.33 -22.24
C SER A 81 -13.25 7.14 -21.59
N ASN A 82 -13.87 6.54 -20.58
CA ASN A 82 -13.46 5.27 -20.02
C ASN A 82 -13.86 4.13 -20.99
N GLU A 83 -12.86 3.46 -21.58
CA GLU A 83 -13.07 2.37 -22.54
C GLU A 83 -13.72 1.13 -21.91
N PHE A 84 -13.61 0.98 -20.59
CA PHE A 84 -14.18 -0.11 -19.80
C PHE A 84 -15.54 0.23 -19.21
N ALA A 85 -16.12 1.42 -19.47
CA ALA A 85 -17.38 1.86 -18.87
C ALA A 85 -18.52 0.83 -18.99
N ALA A 86 -18.68 0.23 -20.17
CA ALA A 86 -19.72 -0.78 -20.41
C ALA A 86 -19.43 -2.13 -19.73
N VAL A 87 -18.15 -2.49 -19.53
CA VAL A 87 -17.77 -3.69 -18.76
C VAL A 87 -18.06 -3.43 -17.29
N ARG A 88 -17.68 -2.25 -16.81
CA ARG A 88 -17.81 -1.79 -15.44
C ARG A 88 -19.26 -1.69 -14.97
N GLU A 89 -20.17 -1.17 -15.79
CA GLU A 89 -21.60 -1.14 -15.48
C GLU A 89 -22.21 -2.54 -15.28
N ARG A 90 -21.65 -3.56 -15.97
CA ARG A 90 -22.14 -4.95 -15.90
C ARG A 90 -21.40 -5.80 -14.87
N ASP A 91 -20.29 -5.31 -14.32
CA ASP A 91 -19.45 -6.09 -13.41
C ASP A 91 -19.99 -6.05 -11.98
N THR A 92 -20.62 -7.14 -11.58
CA THR A 92 -21.20 -7.32 -10.24
C THR A 92 -20.22 -7.98 -9.26
N PHE A 93 -18.96 -8.21 -9.65
CA PHE A 93 -17.98 -8.83 -8.78
C PHE A 93 -17.78 -8.02 -7.50
N ARG A 94 -17.88 -8.70 -6.36
CA ARG A 94 -17.47 -8.21 -5.04
C ARG A 94 -16.71 -9.35 -4.34
N PRO A 95 -15.58 -9.08 -3.68
CA PRO A 95 -14.92 -10.10 -2.86
C PRO A 95 -15.90 -10.66 -1.83
N GLU A 96 -15.87 -11.98 -1.62
CA GLU A 96 -16.60 -12.61 -0.51
C GLU A 96 -16.09 -12.03 0.82
N VAL A 97 -16.97 -11.84 1.79
CA VAL A 97 -16.62 -11.39 3.15
C VAL A 97 -16.92 -12.49 4.14
N ARG A 98 -15.91 -12.94 4.89
CA ARG A 98 -16.01 -13.99 5.91
C ARG A 98 -16.01 -13.42 7.33
N ASP A 99 -16.33 -14.27 8.30
CA ASP A 99 -16.19 -13.93 9.72
C ASP A 99 -14.78 -14.30 10.24
N PRO A 100 -13.95 -13.33 10.66
CA PRO A 100 -12.59 -13.62 11.13
C PRO A 100 -12.54 -14.09 12.59
N SER A 101 -13.68 -14.27 13.26
CA SER A 101 -13.74 -14.53 14.72
C SER A 101 -12.86 -15.71 15.17
N ALA A 102 -12.84 -16.81 14.42
CA ALA A 102 -12.07 -18.00 14.79
C ALA A 102 -10.55 -17.69 14.87
N PHE A 103 -9.99 -17.10 13.81
CA PHE A 103 -8.58 -16.72 13.74
C PHE A 103 -8.20 -15.65 14.76
N LEU A 104 -9.07 -14.65 14.95
CA LEU A 104 -8.81 -13.54 15.89
C LEU A 104 -8.92 -13.95 17.36
N ALA A 105 -9.71 -15.00 17.67
CA ALA A 105 -9.80 -15.57 19.01
C ALA A 105 -8.64 -16.52 19.35
N GLY A 106 -8.05 -17.16 18.35
CA GLY A 106 -6.90 -18.07 18.51
C GLY A 106 -5.55 -17.36 18.61
N ASP A 107 -4.49 -18.17 18.77
CA ASP A 107 -3.08 -17.75 18.87
C ASP A 107 -2.22 -18.27 17.70
N GLU A 108 -2.86 -18.75 16.64
CA GLU A 108 -2.18 -19.24 15.45
C GLU A 108 -1.60 -18.10 14.61
N ASP A 109 -0.38 -18.25 14.14
CA ASP A 109 0.23 -17.27 13.24
C ASP A 109 -0.43 -17.37 11.87
N GLY A 110 -0.53 -16.23 11.17
CA GLY A 110 -1.20 -16.16 9.89
C GLY A 110 -1.35 -14.76 9.33
N ILE A 111 -1.75 -14.70 8.06
CA ILE A 111 -1.98 -13.47 7.29
C ILE A 111 -3.48 -13.38 7.01
N LEU A 112 -4.17 -12.42 7.62
CA LEU A 112 -5.59 -12.16 7.43
C LEU A 112 -5.76 -10.96 6.49
N TRP A 113 -6.39 -11.16 5.32
CA TRP A 113 -6.69 -10.06 4.41
C TRP A 113 -7.92 -9.30 4.88
N LEU A 114 -7.78 -8.00 5.13
CA LEU A 114 -8.87 -7.14 5.61
C LEU A 114 -9.56 -6.38 4.48
N GLY A 115 -9.25 -6.70 3.22
CA GLY A 115 -9.73 -5.96 2.05
C GLY A 115 -8.79 -4.82 1.66
N HIS A 116 -8.92 -4.36 0.42
CA HIS A 116 -7.98 -3.42 -0.22
C HIS A 116 -6.51 -3.85 -0.03
N ALA A 117 -5.64 -2.97 0.48
CA ALA A 117 -4.26 -3.29 0.87
C ALA A 117 -4.08 -3.58 2.38
N SER A 118 -5.18 -3.69 3.12
CA SER A 118 -5.15 -3.88 4.58
C SER A 118 -4.93 -5.33 4.97
N PHE A 119 -4.01 -5.56 5.90
CA PHE A 119 -3.76 -6.88 6.49
C PHE A 119 -3.64 -6.80 8.00
N TYR A 120 -4.12 -7.85 8.67
CA TYR A 120 -3.69 -8.18 10.03
C TYR A 120 -2.83 -9.43 9.96
N ILE A 121 -1.61 -9.35 10.46
CA ILE A 121 -0.64 -10.45 10.47
C ILE A 121 -0.34 -10.79 11.92
N ARG A 122 -0.48 -12.07 12.27
CA ARG A 122 0.06 -12.61 13.52
C ARG A 122 1.33 -13.39 13.18
N LEU A 123 2.46 -13.00 13.76
CA LEU A 123 3.75 -13.62 13.48
C LEU A 123 4.59 -13.68 14.75
N GLU A 124 4.97 -14.89 15.17
CA GLU A 124 5.65 -15.14 16.45
C GLU A 124 4.92 -14.49 17.64
N GLY A 125 3.57 -14.52 17.60
CA GLY A 125 2.72 -13.91 18.64
C GLY A 125 2.64 -12.38 18.63
N ARG A 126 3.25 -11.69 17.65
CA ARG A 126 3.11 -10.25 17.42
C ARG A 126 1.95 -9.96 16.49
N GLY A 127 1.14 -8.95 16.83
CA GLY A 127 0.08 -8.45 15.96
C GLY A 127 0.56 -7.27 15.13
N ILE A 128 0.48 -7.38 13.81
CA ILE A 128 0.91 -6.36 12.85
C ILE A 128 -0.30 -5.95 12.00
N LEU A 129 -0.63 -4.67 11.97
CA LEU A 129 -1.54 -4.11 10.98
C LEU A 129 -0.73 -3.43 9.88
N ILE A 130 -1.10 -3.65 8.62
CA ILE A 130 -0.50 -2.96 7.47
C ILE A 130 -1.60 -2.23 6.71
N ASP A 131 -1.38 -0.95 6.41
CA ASP A 131 -2.30 -0.06 5.69
C ASP A 131 -3.77 -0.21 6.12
N PRO A 132 -4.09 -0.14 7.42
CA PRO A 132 -5.44 -0.44 7.88
C PRO A 132 -6.44 0.63 7.46
N ILE A 133 -7.51 0.21 6.76
CA ILE A 133 -8.62 1.08 6.36
C ILE A 133 -10.00 0.46 6.60
N PHE A 134 -10.65 0.90 7.68
CA PHE A 134 -11.96 0.40 8.07
C PHE A 134 -13.12 1.32 7.65
N GLY A 135 -12.83 2.61 7.43
CA GLY A 135 -13.79 3.59 6.94
C GLY A 135 -13.76 3.75 5.42
N SER A 136 -14.61 4.62 4.87
CA SER A 136 -14.50 5.05 3.48
C SER A 136 -13.87 6.44 3.42
N PRO A 137 -12.75 6.63 2.71
CA PRO A 137 -12.17 7.95 2.51
C PRO A 137 -13.17 8.91 1.87
N PRO A 138 -13.11 10.21 2.20
CA PRO A 138 -13.90 11.20 1.50
C PRO A 138 -13.66 11.14 -0.01
N LEU A 139 -14.73 11.19 -0.80
CA LEU A 139 -14.71 11.21 -2.27
C LEU A 139 -14.25 9.91 -2.95
N VAL A 140 -14.02 8.83 -2.20
CA VAL A 140 -13.72 7.50 -2.75
C VAL A 140 -14.94 6.61 -2.53
N GLU A 141 -15.52 6.12 -3.62
CA GLU A 141 -16.63 5.17 -3.53
C GLU A 141 -16.10 3.79 -3.10
N ARG A 142 -16.77 3.18 -2.12
CA ARG A 142 -16.48 1.84 -1.64
C ARG A 142 -17.50 0.87 -2.21
N TRP A 143 -17.04 -0.16 -2.92
CA TRP A 143 -17.90 -1.15 -3.59
C TRP A 143 -18.36 -2.29 -2.69
N VAL A 144 -17.55 -2.64 -1.69
CA VAL A 144 -17.82 -3.73 -0.75
C VAL A 144 -17.70 -3.21 0.67
N GLU A 145 -18.70 -3.50 1.49
CA GLU A 145 -18.62 -3.24 2.92
C GLU A 145 -17.55 -4.13 3.54
N VAL A 146 -16.58 -3.50 4.21
CA VAL A 146 -15.53 -4.20 4.94
C VAL A 146 -15.79 -3.97 6.42
N PRO A 147 -16.41 -4.93 7.12
CA PRO A 147 -16.68 -4.77 8.55
C PRO A 147 -15.35 -4.72 9.29
N SER A 148 -15.14 -3.64 10.04
CA SER A 148 -13.94 -3.48 10.87
C SER A 148 -13.80 -4.66 11.84
N PRO A 149 -12.72 -5.45 11.76
CA PRO A 149 -12.45 -6.49 12.76
C PRO A 149 -11.83 -5.89 14.03
N LEU A 150 -11.62 -4.57 14.11
CA LEU A 150 -10.82 -3.93 15.14
C LEU A 150 -11.27 -4.33 16.55
N GLU A 151 -12.58 -4.40 16.80
CA GLU A 151 -13.14 -4.83 18.09
C GLU A 151 -12.74 -6.25 18.49
N LYS A 152 -12.56 -7.16 17.52
CA LYS A 152 -12.17 -8.55 17.74
C LYS A 152 -10.65 -8.73 17.86
N ILE A 153 -9.85 -7.81 17.32
CA ILE A 153 -8.40 -7.86 17.42
C ILE A 153 -8.00 -7.66 18.89
N ARG A 154 -7.25 -8.63 19.43
CA ARG A 154 -6.80 -8.65 20.83
C ARG A 154 -5.47 -7.96 21.07
N ARG A 155 -4.63 -7.87 20.03
CA ARG A 155 -3.26 -7.38 20.12
C ARG A 155 -2.80 -6.78 18.80
N VAL A 156 -2.23 -5.58 18.89
CA VAL A 156 -1.46 -4.91 17.84
C VAL A 156 -0.21 -4.35 18.49
N ASP A 157 0.95 -4.83 18.05
CA ASP A 157 2.26 -4.35 18.45
C ASP A 157 2.77 -3.29 17.45
N TYR A 158 2.49 -3.50 16.15
CA TYR A 158 3.00 -2.66 15.07
C TYR A 158 1.89 -2.27 14.08
N VAL A 159 1.91 -1.03 13.63
CA VAL A 159 1.04 -0.50 12.57
C VAL A 159 1.93 0.07 11.47
N LEU A 160 1.98 -0.58 10.32
CA LEU A 160 2.85 -0.24 9.19
C LEU A 160 2.05 0.50 8.12
N LEU A 161 2.62 1.59 7.61
CA LEU A 161 2.01 2.42 6.57
C LEU A 161 2.93 2.50 5.36
N SER A 162 2.52 1.97 4.21
CA SER A 162 3.31 1.98 2.98
C SER A 162 3.50 3.39 2.46
N HIS A 163 2.44 4.21 2.48
CA HIS A 163 2.45 5.61 2.06
C HIS A 163 1.20 6.35 2.56
N ASP A 164 1.15 7.66 2.30
CA ASP A 164 0.18 8.57 2.91
C ASP A 164 -1.12 8.78 2.10
N HIS A 165 -1.40 8.03 1.02
CA HIS A 165 -2.69 8.15 0.33
C HIS A 165 -3.85 7.71 1.22
N ARG A 166 -5.05 8.22 0.92
CA ARG A 166 -6.21 8.09 1.82
C ARG A 166 -6.77 6.67 1.90
N ASP A 167 -6.55 5.86 0.87
CA ASP A 167 -6.97 4.47 0.79
C ASP A 167 -6.00 3.50 1.48
N HIS A 168 -4.80 3.96 1.87
CA HIS A 168 -3.81 3.21 2.66
C HIS A 168 -3.66 3.74 4.09
N THR A 169 -3.86 5.05 4.28
CA THR A 169 -3.67 5.76 5.54
C THR A 169 -4.92 6.59 5.85
N ASP A 170 -5.81 6.02 6.66
CA ASP A 170 -7.07 6.64 7.09
C ASP A 170 -6.99 7.17 8.54
N GLU A 171 -7.20 8.48 8.71
CA GLU A 171 -7.04 9.15 10.02
C GLU A 171 -7.99 8.58 11.08
N ALA A 172 -9.25 8.33 10.72
CA ALA A 172 -10.24 7.80 11.66
C ALA A 172 -9.87 6.38 12.12
N THR A 173 -9.41 5.53 11.19
CA THR A 173 -8.92 4.19 11.48
C THR A 173 -7.70 4.23 12.40
N LEU A 174 -6.70 5.08 12.11
CA LEU A 174 -5.49 5.17 12.95
C LEU A 174 -5.79 5.72 14.35
N ARG A 175 -6.70 6.69 14.48
CA ARG A 175 -7.17 7.19 15.78
C ARG A 175 -7.82 6.08 16.60
N ALA A 176 -8.68 5.26 15.99
CA ALA A 176 -9.34 4.15 16.66
C ALA A 176 -8.35 3.06 17.10
N ILE A 177 -7.34 2.76 16.26
CA ILE A 177 -6.27 1.81 16.59
C ILE A 177 -5.42 2.34 17.75
N ALA A 178 -5.03 3.61 17.71
CA ALA A 178 -4.24 4.25 18.76
C ALA A 178 -4.97 4.30 20.11
N GLU A 179 -6.29 4.53 20.10
CA GLU A 179 -7.13 4.47 21.30
C GLU A 179 -7.13 3.06 21.90
N LYS A 180 -7.31 2.03 21.07
CA LYS A 180 -7.43 0.65 21.52
C LYS A 180 -6.08 0.04 21.94
N PHE A 181 -5.00 0.41 21.26
CA PHE A 181 -3.66 -0.14 21.46
C PHE A 181 -2.66 1.00 21.75
N PRO A 182 -2.68 1.57 22.96
CA PRO A 182 -1.87 2.74 23.32
C PRO A 182 -0.36 2.46 23.36
N GLU A 183 0.05 1.19 23.36
CA GLU A 183 1.45 0.74 23.35
C GLU A 183 1.95 0.36 21.95
N ALA A 184 1.07 0.38 20.93
CA ALA A 184 1.47 0.04 19.56
C ALA A 184 2.48 1.05 19.01
N THR A 185 3.43 0.56 18.21
CA THR A 185 4.39 1.39 17.46
C THR A 185 3.87 1.59 16.04
N PHE A 186 3.76 2.85 15.63
CA PHE A 186 3.37 3.25 14.27
C PHE A 186 4.63 3.45 13.44
N ILE A 187 4.69 2.74 12.31
CA ILE A 187 5.84 2.56 11.45
C ILE A 187 5.52 3.12 10.07
N ALA A 188 6.38 3.98 9.54
CA ALA A 188 6.19 4.62 8.24
C ALA A 188 7.52 5.05 7.59
N GLY A 189 7.46 5.60 6.38
CA GLY A 189 8.59 6.30 5.78
C GLY A 189 8.86 7.67 6.41
N MET A 190 10.09 8.17 6.28
CA MET A 190 10.50 9.52 6.72
C MET A 190 9.53 10.63 6.30
N GLY A 191 9.38 11.64 7.16
CA GLY A 191 8.49 12.79 6.96
C GLY A 191 7.07 12.58 7.48
N SER A 192 6.71 11.35 7.90
CA SER A 192 5.38 11.00 8.38
C SER A 192 5.16 11.30 9.87
N GLU A 193 6.20 11.67 10.60
CA GLU A 193 6.19 11.78 12.05
C GLU A 193 5.19 12.80 12.57
N GLU A 194 5.18 14.01 12.00
CA GLU A 194 4.28 15.10 12.40
C GLU A 194 2.82 14.67 12.22
N MET A 195 2.48 14.17 11.03
CA MET A 195 1.14 13.69 10.71
C MET A 195 0.68 12.57 11.66
N LEU A 196 1.56 11.60 11.95
CA LEU A 196 1.22 10.51 12.86
C LEU A 196 1.02 11.01 14.28
N ARG A 197 1.89 11.90 14.78
CA ARG A 197 1.78 12.47 16.13
C ARG A 197 0.48 13.24 16.34
N ASP A 198 -0.08 13.85 15.30
CA ASP A 198 -1.38 14.53 15.37
C ASP A 198 -2.57 13.55 15.50
N TRP A 199 -2.39 12.31 15.07
CA TRP A 199 -3.47 11.32 14.97
C TRP A 199 -3.45 10.28 16.07
N ILE A 200 -2.27 9.91 16.57
CA ILE A 200 -2.11 8.83 17.57
C ILE A 200 -2.03 9.38 19.00
N LYS A 201 -1.98 8.49 20.01
CA LYS A 201 -1.81 8.90 21.41
C LYS A 201 -0.36 9.28 21.70
N PRO A 202 -0.10 10.17 22.67
CA PRO A 202 1.25 10.47 23.13
C PRO A 202 2.06 9.25 23.63
N THR A 203 1.37 8.19 24.06
CA THR A 203 1.99 6.91 24.49
C THR A 203 2.45 6.05 23.32
N ASN A 204 1.82 6.20 22.15
CA ASN A 204 2.22 5.46 20.96
C ASN A 204 3.60 5.95 20.48
N LYS A 205 4.44 5.00 20.09
CA LYS A 205 5.74 5.30 19.48
C LYS A 205 5.56 5.51 17.98
N VAL A 206 6.39 6.37 17.41
CA VAL A 206 6.53 6.55 15.96
C VAL A 206 7.95 6.15 15.58
N ALA A 207 8.08 5.23 14.63
CA ALA A 207 9.35 4.84 14.03
C ALA A 207 9.29 5.13 12.53
N VAL A 208 10.31 5.80 12.01
CA VAL A 208 10.44 6.08 10.57
C VAL A 208 11.76 5.59 10.03
N ALA A 209 11.78 5.28 8.74
CA ALA A 209 12.97 4.80 8.06
C ALA A 209 13.07 5.39 6.64
N GLY A 210 14.30 5.48 6.13
CA GLY A 210 14.55 5.54 4.69
C GLY A 210 14.56 4.15 4.06
N TRP A 211 14.66 4.10 2.74
CA TRP A 211 14.72 2.83 2.03
C TRP A 211 15.95 1.99 2.39
N PHE A 212 15.82 0.67 2.29
CA PHE A 212 16.82 -0.31 2.70
C PHE A 212 17.25 -0.22 4.16
N GLN A 213 16.47 0.42 5.04
CA GLN A 213 16.77 0.47 6.47
C GLN A 213 15.89 -0.50 7.26
N ARG A 214 16.47 -1.09 8.31
CA ARG A 214 15.76 -1.94 9.27
C ARG A 214 15.23 -1.08 10.41
N PHE A 215 13.98 -1.26 10.80
CA PHE A 215 13.44 -0.59 11.99
C PHE A 215 13.98 -1.25 13.27
N GLU A 216 14.32 -0.44 14.26
CA GLU A 216 14.67 -0.91 15.60
C GLU A 216 13.40 -1.21 16.40
N LEU A 217 12.99 -2.47 16.38
CA LEU A 217 11.86 -2.96 17.17
C LEU A 217 12.39 -3.55 18.49
N GLY A 218 11.68 -3.34 19.59
CA GLY A 218 12.16 -3.65 20.95
C GLY A 218 12.31 -5.14 21.29
N ASP A 219 12.20 -6.04 20.31
CA ASP A 219 12.44 -7.47 20.43
C ASP A 219 12.79 -8.11 19.08
N ASP A 220 13.41 -9.29 19.13
CA ASP A 220 13.93 -10.00 17.95
C ASP A 220 12.92 -11.02 17.36
N ALA A 221 11.64 -10.96 17.73
CA ALA A 221 10.65 -11.90 17.22
C ALA A 221 10.34 -11.64 15.74
N VAL A 222 10.32 -10.36 15.35
CA VAL A 222 10.05 -9.91 13.99
C VAL A 222 11.00 -8.79 13.62
N GLU A 223 11.58 -8.87 12.43
CA GLU A 223 12.35 -7.80 11.80
C GLU A 223 11.51 -7.13 10.71
N VAL A 224 11.55 -5.81 10.63
CA VAL A 224 10.85 -5.05 9.59
C VAL A 224 11.85 -4.18 8.85
N TYR A 225 11.81 -4.28 7.52
CA TYR A 225 12.69 -3.55 6.61
C TYR A 225 11.84 -2.66 5.69
N PHE A 226 12.22 -1.40 5.53
CA PHE A 226 11.53 -0.48 4.63
C PHE A 226 12.23 -0.42 3.27
N LEU A 227 11.55 -0.79 2.19
CA LEU A 227 12.15 -0.99 0.88
C LEU A 227 11.56 -0.03 -0.17
N PRO A 228 12.31 0.28 -1.24
CA PRO A 228 11.78 1.11 -2.31
C PRO A 228 10.65 0.40 -3.05
N VAL A 229 9.61 1.19 -3.35
CA VAL A 229 8.57 0.87 -4.33
C VAL A 229 8.42 2.03 -5.29
N ARG A 230 7.83 1.80 -6.46
CA ARG A 230 7.58 2.85 -7.46
C ARG A 230 6.21 3.48 -7.22
N HIS A 231 6.18 4.56 -6.44
CA HIS A 231 4.94 5.28 -6.16
C HIS A 231 5.23 6.77 -5.87
N TRP A 232 4.31 7.44 -5.17
CA TRP A 232 4.39 8.84 -4.77
C TRP A 232 3.53 9.10 -3.51
N SER A 233 3.49 10.33 -3.02
CA SER A 233 2.76 10.67 -1.80
C SER A 233 2.06 12.01 -1.95
N ARG A 234 0.84 12.14 -1.39
CA ARG A 234 0.11 13.41 -1.25
C ARG A 234 -1.17 13.25 -0.44
N ARG A 235 -1.47 14.22 0.44
CA ARG A 235 -2.79 14.33 1.09
C ARG A 235 -3.43 15.68 0.88
N GLY A 236 -2.65 16.74 1.05
CA GLY A 236 -3.05 18.12 0.90
C GLY A 236 -2.65 18.73 -0.44
N LEU A 237 -2.75 20.06 -0.50
CA LEU A 237 -2.45 20.80 -1.72
C LEU A 237 -0.94 21.02 -1.93
N PHE A 238 -0.16 21.07 -0.84
CA PHE A 238 1.24 21.52 -0.85
C PHE A 238 2.23 20.49 -0.28
N ASP A 239 1.83 19.23 -0.20
CA ASP A 239 2.60 18.18 0.48
C ASP A 239 3.01 17.02 -0.44
N THR A 240 2.92 17.20 -1.76
CA THR A 240 3.39 16.23 -2.75
C THR A 240 4.81 15.77 -2.41
N ASN A 241 4.97 14.46 -2.23
CA ASN A 241 6.21 13.76 -1.95
C ASN A 241 6.98 14.27 -0.72
N ARG A 242 6.30 14.89 0.25
CA ARG A 242 6.93 15.27 1.53
C ARG A 242 7.07 14.11 2.51
N ARG A 243 6.32 13.02 2.27
CA ARG A 243 6.33 11.80 3.07
C ARG A 243 6.77 10.65 2.20
N LEU A 244 7.73 9.87 2.69
CA LEU A 244 8.32 8.79 1.91
C LEU A 244 7.34 7.61 1.81
N TRP A 245 7.17 7.09 0.60
CA TRP A 245 6.46 5.84 0.32
C TRP A 245 7.44 4.66 0.31
N GLY A 246 6.95 3.44 0.50
CA GLY A 246 7.76 2.24 0.47
C GLY A 246 6.95 0.96 0.60
N GLY A 247 7.64 -0.15 0.47
CA GLY A 247 7.15 -1.48 0.80
C GLY A 247 7.84 -2.01 2.05
N TYR A 248 7.36 -3.15 2.54
CA TYR A 248 7.92 -3.80 3.71
C TYR A 248 8.38 -5.21 3.39
N VAL A 249 9.54 -5.59 3.91
CA VAL A 249 9.84 -7.00 4.19
C VAL A 249 9.72 -7.21 5.70
N ILE A 250 8.89 -8.16 6.09
CA ILE A 250 8.65 -8.56 7.47
C ILE A 250 9.18 -9.97 7.63
N LYS A 251 10.17 -10.18 8.50
CA LYS A 251 10.81 -11.49 8.70
C LYS A 251 10.63 -11.95 10.13
N SER A 252 10.40 -13.25 10.28
CA SER A 252 10.52 -13.97 11.53
C SER A 252 11.24 -15.30 11.30
N ARG A 253 11.26 -16.15 12.32
CA ARG A 253 11.74 -17.55 12.20
C ARG A 253 10.79 -18.44 11.39
N SER A 254 9.51 -18.08 11.31
CA SER A 254 8.45 -18.87 10.69
C SER A 254 8.13 -18.45 9.26
N ALA A 255 8.26 -17.16 8.93
CA ALA A 255 7.95 -16.66 7.59
C ALA A 255 8.68 -15.37 7.22
N SER A 256 8.79 -15.12 5.92
CA SER A 256 9.13 -13.82 5.33
C SER A 256 8.01 -13.33 4.42
N ILE A 257 7.54 -12.11 4.66
CA ILE A 257 6.38 -11.52 3.98
C ILE A 257 6.82 -10.20 3.35
N TYR A 258 6.59 -10.05 2.06
CA TYR A 258 6.72 -8.78 1.35
C TYR A 258 5.36 -8.13 1.16
N HIS A 259 5.21 -6.86 1.54
CA HIS A 259 4.05 -6.03 1.20
C HIS A 259 4.50 -4.86 0.33
N GLY A 260 3.98 -4.80 -0.89
CA GLY A 260 4.44 -3.86 -1.92
C GLY A 260 3.72 -2.52 -1.98
N GLY A 261 2.79 -2.24 -1.06
CA GLY A 261 1.82 -1.15 -1.26
C GLY A 261 1.11 -1.32 -2.62
N ASP A 262 0.89 -0.22 -3.31
CA ASP A 262 0.26 -0.14 -4.63
C ASP A 262 1.22 0.29 -5.74
N SER A 263 2.46 -0.21 -5.65
CA SER A 263 3.58 0.12 -6.52
C SER A 263 3.35 -0.11 -8.01
N GLY A 264 4.04 0.68 -8.84
CA GLY A 264 4.31 0.41 -10.24
C GLY A 264 5.43 -0.62 -10.43
N TYR A 265 5.63 -1.07 -11.67
CA TYR A 265 6.72 -2.00 -12.00
C TYR A 265 8.08 -1.28 -12.10
N GLY A 266 9.16 -1.93 -11.64
CA GLY A 266 10.53 -1.43 -11.78
C GLY A 266 11.60 -2.40 -11.24
N ARG A 267 12.88 -2.01 -11.28
CA ARG A 267 13.99 -2.88 -10.85
C ARG A 267 13.97 -3.25 -9.36
N HIS A 268 13.29 -2.46 -8.53
CA HIS A 268 13.23 -2.63 -7.08
C HIS A 268 12.72 -4.01 -6.63
N TYR A 269 11.88 -4.68 -7.41
CA TYR A 269 11.46 -6.06 -7.11
C TYR A 269 12.63 -7.04 -7.15
N ARG A 270 13.45 -6.97 -8.20
CA ARG A 270 14.64 -7.80 -8.34
C ARG A 270 15.68 -7.47 -7.28
N GLU A 271 15.95 -6.19 -7.06
CA GLU A 271 16.88 -5.75 -6.00
C GLU A 271 16.42 -6.23 -4.61
N THR A 272 15.11 -6.26 -4.36
CA THR A 272 14.55 -6.81 -3.13
C THR A 272 14.75 -8.32 -3.05
N GLY A 273 14.45 -9.08 -4.11
CA GLY A 273 14.66 -10.52 -4.13
C GLY A 273 16.12 -10.93 -3.97
N GLU A 274 17.06 -10.12 -4.46
CA GLU A 274 18.50 -10.33 -4.27
C GLU A 274 18.93 -10.11 -2.81
N LEU A 275 18.33 -9.14 -2.11
CA LEU A 275 18.60 -8.87 -0.70
C LEU A 275 17.88 -9.85 0.24
N PHE A 276 16.72 -10.36 -0.18
CA PHE A 276 15.86 -11.23 0.61
C PHE A 276 15.45 -12.47 -0.20
N PRO A 277 16.33 -13.47 -0.36
CA PRO A 277 16.11 -14.60 -1.25
C PRO A 277 15.04 -15.62 -0.79
N GLU A 278 14.50 -15.47 0.41
CA GLU A 278 13.58 -16.42 1.04
C GLU A 278 12.20 -15.82 1.35
N ILE A 279 11.64 -14.99 0.46
CA ILE A 279 10.29 -14.43 0.64
C ILE A 279 9.24 -15.54 0.44
N ASP A 280 8.42 -15.79 1.47
CA ASP A 280 7.33 -16.77 1.40
C ASP A 280 6.09 -16.18 0.73
N TYR A 281 5.69 -14.97 1.13
CA TYR A 281 4.44 -14.35 0.69
C TYR A 281 4.72 -12.99 0.05
N PHE A 282 4.31 -12.84 -1.20
CA PHE A 282 4.35 -11.59 -1.96
C PHE A 282 2.95 -10.99 -2.03
N LEU A 283 2.65 -10.05 -1.13
CA LEU A 283 1.41 -9.30 -1.09
C LEU A 283 1.56 -8.10 -2.03
N ILE A 284 0.74 -8.02 -3.09
CA ILE A 284 0.90 -6.99 -4.12
C ILE A 284 -0.43 -6.53 -4.73
N ALA A 285 -0.51 -5.23 -5.01
CA ALA A 285 -1.65 -4.62 -5.68
C ALA A 285 -1.81 -5.13 -7.11
N ILE A 286 -3.05 -5.44 -7.49
CA ILE A 286 -3.40 -5.86 -8.85
C ILE A 286 -4.43 -4.95 -9.53
N GLY A 287 -4.96 -3.96 -8.81
CA GLY A 287 -5.94 -2.97 -9.30
C GLY A 287 -5.34 -1.56 -9.36
N ALA A 288 -6.20 -0.57 -9.61
CA ALA A 288 -5.87 0.85 -9.80
C ALA A 288 -4.94 1.13 -11.00
N TYR A 289 -5.06 0.35 -12.08
CA TYR A 289 -4.08 0.37 -13.17
C TYR A 289 -4.57 0.96 -14.49
N GLU A 290 -5.86 1.27 -14.66
CA GLU A 290 -6.37 1.95 -15.86
C GLU A 290 -6.75 3.42 -15.62
N PRO A 291 -6.55 4.31 -16.62
CA PRO A 291 -5.98 4.01 -17.94
C PRO A 291 -4.45 3.91 -17.89
N ARG A 292 -3.86 2.94 -18.61
CA ARG A 292 -2.40 2.69 -18.55
C ARG A 292 -1.53 3.92 -18.74
N TRP A 293 -1.86 4.81 -19.69
CA TRP A 293 -1.07 6.01 -19.95
C TRP A 293 -0.96 6.96 -18.73
N PHE A 294 -1.91 6.88 -17.80
CA PHE A 294 -1.92 7.68 -16.57
C PHE A 294 -1.37 6.88 -15.38
N MET A 295 -1.79 5.62 -15.24
CA MET A 295 -1.53 4.81 -14.03
C MET A 295 -0.22 4.01 -14.07
N GLU A 296 0.31 3.64 -15.23
CA GLU A 296 1.53 2.80 -15.38
C GLU A 296 2.73 3.37 -14.62
N ALA A 297 2.76 4.69 -14.45
CA ALA A 297 3.83 5.35 -13.73
C ALA A 297 3.92 4.94 -12.25
N ASN A 298 2.83 4.44 -11.66
CA ASN A 298 2.70 4.25 -10.22
C ASN A 298 1.98 2.96 -9.81
N HIS A 299 1.31 2.26 -10.73
CA HIS A 299 0.54 1.04 -10.43
C HIS A 299 0.84 -0.09 -11.43
N THR A 300 1.14 -1.27 -10.91
CA THR A 300 1.25 -2.50 -11.68
C THR A 300 -0.11 -2.94 -12.21
N ASN A 301 -0.16 -3.40 -13.45
CA ASN A 301 -1.27 -4.23 -13.91
C ASN A 301 -1.01 -5.72 -13.60
N PRO A 302 -1.98 -6.62 -13.82
CA PRO A 302 -1.79 -8.05 -13.54
C PRO A 302 -0.64 -8.73 -14.29
N ALA A 303 -0.30 -8.27 -15.51
CA ALA A 303 0.86 -8.79 -16.25
C ALA A 303 2.20 -8.36 -15.61
N ASP A 304 2.29 -7.10 -15.17
CA ASP A 304 3.42 -6.58 -14.40
C ASP A 304 3.60 -7.35 -13.09
N VAL A 305 2.50 -7.74 -12.43
CA VAL A 305 2.52 -8.52 -11.18
C VAL A 305 3.11 -9.91 -11.38
N VAL A 306 2.75 -10.61 -12.46
CA VAL A 306 3.35 -11.92 -12.78
C VAL A 306 4.85 -11.80 -13.02
N LYS A 307 5.30 -10.71 -13.68
CA LYS A 307 6.72 -10.42 -13.88
C LYS A 307 7.42 -10.11 -12.55
N ALA A 308 6.83 -9.23 -11.73
CA ALA A 308 7.34 -8.86 -10.41
C ALA A 308 7.47 -10.07 -9.47
N PHE A 309 6.50 -11.00 -9.52
CA PHE A 309 6.54 -12.25 -8.76
C PHE A 309 7.76 -13.11 -9.13
N GLY A 310 8.11 -13.16 -10.41
CA GLY A 310 9.33 -13.81 -10.89
C GLY A 310 10.61 -13.09 -10.46
N ASP A 311 10.63 -11.75 -10.56
CA ASP A 311 11.80 -10.93 -10.19
C ASP A 311 12.09 -10.98 -8.68
N ILE A 312 11.06 -10.98 -7.83
CA ILE A 312 11.21 -11.01 -6.37
C ILE A 312 11.50 -12.41 -5.83
N GLY A 313 11.16 -13.47 -6.59
CA GLY A 313 11.48 -14.86 -6.23
C GLY A 313 10.64 -15.45 -5.09
N ALA A 314 9.44 -14.92 -4.83
CA ALA A 314 8.61 -15.36 -3.72
C ALA A 314 7.95 -16.74 -3.94
N LYS A 315 7.56 -17.43 -2.86
CA LYS A 315 6.89 -18.74 -2.94
C LYS A 315 5.41 -18.63 -3.31
N TRP A 316 4.68 -17.70 -2.69
CA TRP A 316 3.25 -17.46 -2.90
C TRP A 316 2.98 -16.03 -3.34
N LEU A 317 2.11 -15.86 -4.33
CA LEU A 317 1.56 -14.57 -4.74
C LEU A 317 0.18 -14.37 -4.09
N VAL A 318 0.02 -13.29 -3.33
CA VAL A 318 -1.24 -12.91 -2.68
C VAL A 318 -1.72 -11.58 -3.27
N PRO A 319 -2.70 -11.58 -4.19
CA PRO A 319 -3.20 -10.35 -4.77
C PRO A 319 -3.98 -9.51 -3.75
N MET A 320 -3.85 -8.19 -3.84
CA MET A 320 -4.57 -7.22 -3.02
C MET A 320 -4.94 -5.96 -3.84
N HIS A 321 -5.53 -4.93 -3.21
CA HIS A 321 -5.87 -3.64 -3.85
C HIS A 321 -6.86 -3.76 -5.03
N TYR A 322 -7.82 -4.70 -4.95
CA TYR A 322 -8.88 -4.86 -5.95
C TYR A 322 -10.25 -5.06 -5.30
N GLY A 323 -11.30 -4.79 -6.07
CA GLY A 323 -12.69 -5.08 -5.69
C GLY A 323 -13.21 -4.33 -4.46
N THR A 324 -12.46 -3.38 -3.89
CA THR A 324 -12.80 -2.69 -2.65
C THR A 324 -13.24 -1.25 -2.86
N PHE A 325 -12.43 -0.45 -3.55
CA PHE A 325 -12.68 0.96 -3.85
C PHE A 325 -12.69 1.22 -5.34
N ASP A 326 -13.41 2.27 -5.72
CA ASP A 326 -13.37 2.86 -7.05
C ASP A 326 -12.22 3.85 -7.20
N LEU A 327 -11.12 3.41 -7.80
CA LEU A 327 -9.89 4.22 -7.90
C LEU A 327 -9.43 4.50 -9.33
N SER A 328 -10.03 3.85 -10.33
CA SER A 328 -9.49 3.76 -11.69
C SER A 328 -10.56 3.32 -12.71
N ASP A 329 -10.17 3.28 -13.99
CA ASP A 329 -11.11 3.02 -15.08
C ASP A 329 -11.55 1.56 -15.19
N GLU A 330 -10.76 0.58 -14.73
CA GLU A 330 -11.13 -0.82 -14.84
C GLU A 330 -12.34 -1.20 -13.96
N SER A 331 -12.96 -2.34 -14.26
CA SER A 331 -14.09 -2.84 -13.49
C SER A 331 -13.65 -3.65 -12.25
N PRO A 332 -14.49 -3.75 -11.20
CA PRO A 332 -14.12 -4.39 -9.94
C PRO A 332 -13.50 -5.79 -10.03
N GLY A 333 -14.00 -6.65 -10.92
CA GLY A 333 -13.52 -8.02 -11.09
C GLY A 333 -12.48 -8.18 -12.19
N MET A 334 -12.20 -7.14 -12.99
CA MET A 334 -11.24 -7.21 -14.09
C MET A 334 -9.81 -7.49 -13.64
N PRO A 335 -9.28 -6.88 -12.55
CA PRO A 335 -7.96 -7.22 -12.01
C PRO A 335 -7.75 -8.72 -11.77
N LEU A 336 -8.69 -9.37 -11.07
CA LEU A 336 -8.56 -10.77 -10.70
C LEU A 336 -8.69 -11.71 -11.91
N ARG A 337 -9.60 -11.40 -12.85
CA ARG A 337 -9.74 -12.14 -14.12
C ARG A 337 -8.45 -12.09 -14.93
N GLN A 338 -7.90 -10.89 -15.14
CA GLN A 338 -6.64 -10.72 -15.87
C GLN A 338 -5.47 -11.39 -15.16
N LEU A 339 -5.37 -11.30 -13.83
CA LEU A 339 -4.33 -12.02 -13.09
C LEU A 339 -4.43 -13.53 -13.34
N THR A 340 -5.64 -14.08 -13.37
CA THR A 340 -5.87 -15.51 -13.61
C THR A 340 -5.38 -15.89 -15.01
N GLU A 341 -5.72 -15.11 -16.03
CA GLU A 341 -5.26 -15.31 -17.41
C GLU A 341 -3.73 -15.22 -17.55
N GLU A 342 -3.09 -14.22 -16.93
CA GLU A 342 -1.63 -14.08 -16.96
C GLU A 342 -0.92 -15.18 -16.18
N ALA A 343 -1.51 -15.65 -15.07
CA ALA A 343 -0.99 -16.76 -14.28
C ALA A 343 -1.05 -18.10 -15.03
N GLU A 344 -2.11 -18.33 -15.80
CA GLU A 344 -2.24 -19.51 -16.67
C GLU A 344 -1.17 -19.50 -17.76
N LYS A 345 -0.96 -18.35 -18.43
CA LYS A 345 0.10 -18.18 -19.43
C LYS A 345 1.48 -18.46 -18.85
N ALA A 346 1.75 -17.98 -17.64
CA ALA A 346 3.01 -18.16 -16.93
C ALA A 346 3.15 -19.50 -16.18
N ARG A 347 2.08 -20.30 -16.11
CA ARG A 347 2.02 -21.59 -15.38
C ARG A 347 2.36 -21.45 -13.89
N ILE A 348 1.76 -20.46 -13.23
CA ILE A 348 1.93 -20.19 -11.79
C ILE A 348 0.60 -20.19 -11.01
N THR A 349 -0.50 -20.65 -11.62
CA THR A 349 -1.84 -20.64 -10.99
C THR A 349 -1.86 -21.33 -9.64
N ASP A 350 -1.08 -22.39 -9.45
CA ASP A 350 -0.93 -23.13 -8.18
C ASP A 350 -0.23 -22.31 -7.09
N LYS A 351 0.51 -21.25 -7.46
CA LYS A 351 1.23 -20.34 -6.57
C LYS A 351 0.44 -19.11 -6.14
N ILE A 352 -0.79 -18.96 -6.61
CA ILE A 352 -1.63 -17.81 -6.25
C ILE A 352 -2.49 -18.17 -5.04
N ARG A 353 -2.65 -17.20 -4.13
CA ARG A 353 -3.53 -17.26 -2.96
C ARG A 353 -4.51 -16.10 -3.01
N THR A 354 -5.56 -16.27 -3.82
CA THR A 354 -6.71 -15.36 -3.81
C THR A 354 -7.51 -15.60 -2.54
N LEU A 355 -7.72 -14.55 -1.75
CA LEU A 355 -8.44 -14.62 -0.48
C LEU A 355 -9.82 -13.96 -0.61
N ALA A 356 -10.76 -14.41 0.19
CA ALA A 356 -11.92 -13.62 0.59
C ALA A 356 -11.51 -12.56 1.63
N ILE A 357 -12.24 -11.46 1.73
CA ILE A 357 -12.06 -10.50 2.82
C ILE A 357 -12.34 -11.23 4.13
N ASN A 358 -11.47 -11.03 5.12
CA ASN A 358 -11.41 -11.75 6.39
C ASN A 358 -11.09 -13.25 6.28
N GLU A 359 -10.57 -13.72 5.14
CA GLU A 359 -9.91 -15.03 5.06
C GLU A 359 -8.43 -14.91 5.45
N HIS A 360 -7.91 -15.94 6.11
CA HIS A 360 -6.51 -15.98 6.52
C HIS A 360 -5.75 -17.14 5.88
N ILE A 361 -4.45 -16.94 5.70
CA ILE A 361 -3.48 -17.98 5.40
C ILE A 361 -2.78 -18.34 6.70
N PRO A 362 -2.87 -19.59 7.21
CA PRO A 362 -2.13 -20.00 8.40
C PRO A 362 -0.63 -20.08 8.10
N ILE A 363 0.19 -19.65 9.06
CA ILE A 363 1.64 -19.77 9.03
C ILE A 363 2.04 -20.84 10.05
N ALA A 364 2.74 -21.87 9.57
CA ALA A 364 3.24 -22.93 10.44
C ALA A 364 4.36 -22.39 11.35
N LYS A 365 4.32 -22.77 12.64
CA LYS A 365 5.44 -22.50 13.54
C LYS A 365 6.70 -23.22 13.06
N PRO A 366 7.89 -22.66 13.31
CA PRO A 366 9.13 -23.35 12.97
C PRO A 366 9.19 -24.64 13.80
N GLN A 367 9.37 -25.79 13.14
CA GLN A 367 9.64 -27.02 13.87
C GLN A 367 10.91 -26.85 14.69
N THR A 368 10.82 -27.08 16.00
CA THR A 368 12.00 -27.03 16.86
C THR A 368 12.95 -28.18 16.51
N ALA A 369 14.26 -28.00 16.73
CA ALA A 369 15.26 -29.03 16.43
C ALA A 369 15.04 -30.35 17.21
N GLU A 370 14.24 -30.31 18.28
CA GLU A 370 13.84 -31.49 19.06
C GLU A 370 12.69 -32.27 18.42
N GLU A 371 11.83 -31.65 17.62
CA GLU A 371 10.70 -32.30 16.92
C GLU A 371 11.09 -32.96 15.60
N LYS A 372 12.34 -32.77 15.15
CA LYS A 372 12.93 -33.39 13.94
C LYS A 372 13.75 -34.66 14.23
N LYS A 373 13.81 -35.11 15.48
CA LYS A 373 14.39 -36.40 15.90
C LYS A 373 13.27 -37.38 16.24
#